data_AF-A0A816KP56-F1
#
_entry.id   AF-A0A816KP56-F1
#
_cell.length_a   1.000
_cell.length_b   1.000
_cell.length_c   1.000
_cell.angle_alpha   90.00
_cell.angle_beta   90.00
_cell.angle_gamma   90.00
#
_symmetry.space_group_name_H-M   'P 1'
#
loop_
_entity.id
_entity.type
_entity.pdbx_description
1 polymer ?
#
loop_
_entity_poly.entity_id
_entity_poly.type
_entity_poly.pdbx_seq_one_letter_code
_entity_poly.pdbx_strand_id
1 'polypeptide(L)'
;MSQTTIFIVLSYAALLINAKNSSSAICFLTRQLMPETNEYAMELTQTMSLIDVFILVNDNTVVLPSTSSKVHYIQLNETICSKYGFLGASQPDKKTCSAWDKALYYFSKLNTYHKFVWFVESDVLIPSSRAFFALHELYSTWADLVSGANGVDVDGTLRSWALWQTAVDTFIPPWSFSMVSAVGCSRRLLSMINQYVAWRGQLPYIEVLFQTIAVQNAEIIRVTPFELSTIKYRIFFNLEQLEAKPNNWWHPVKNPRLKKIWRQKLSNITLQSANSKSNTISLLNSIETHVLNKNTVNTTFDLENYLTRILVQFELEKARMSSFDRRQLRIRFIRLGNTNRSRLNETMLLLAEQAFASPSRKFLYVTISNHSYCFENIHIGFVQPPVSNDQKTWRHLELEKKLEGNKRMVVDLIKGKSTRNATLFIKQLRNEAIRLIHALTTEIQAERKSLFHNELKSLDEINSELQNYSSTRINHTNETEDYWYADEKCSLHSGAEYPCEEIYFIKNSEIPLRTTRVVHRGLDILQVVTNYGNVSIGKPDEELFDTIPKDWVYSCQDVTLSLEHDPEMSKVDVNQSASVQLWLTSPPHCIYGNDTVIFESQTSKNSPCMDCVSWKSERLYFNSVNFE
;
A
#
# COMPACT_ATOMS: atom_id res chain seq x y z
N MET A 1 43.75 12.06 39.15
CA MET A 1 42.73 11.15 38.56
C MET A 1 43.40 9.85 38.19
N SER A 2 42.78 8.69 38.46
CA SER A 2 43.32 7.41 38.00
C SER A 2 43.23 7.30 36.47
N GLN A 3 44.13 6.53 35.83
CA GLN A 3 44.06 6.26 34.39
C GLN A 3 42.68 5.73 33.97
N THR A 4 42.02 4.95 34.82
CA THR A 4 40.65 4.44 34.62
C THR A 4 39.62 5.55 34.52
N THR A 5 39.73 6.60 35.34
CA THR A 5 38.82 7.75 35.31
C THR A 5 39.00 8.58 34.04
N ILE A 6 40.23 8.73 33.55
CA ILE A 6 40.52 9.43 32.30
C ILE A 6 39.97 8.63 31.11
N PHE A 7 40.13 7.31 31.12
CA PHE A 7 39.61 6.45 30.06
C PHE A 7 38.08 6.47 30.00
N ILE A 8 37.39 6.39 31.14
CA ILE A 8 35.92 6.47 31.20
C ILE A 8 35.44 7.83 30.68
N VAL A 9 36.06 8.93 31.11
CA VAL A 9 35.67 10.28 30.65
C VAL A 9 35.92 10.45 29.15
N LEU A 10 37.02 9.95 28.61
CA LEU A 10 37.31 10.00 27.17
C LEU A 10 36.38 9.09 26.36
N SER A 11 36.05 7.89 26.85
CA SER A 11 35.07 7.02 26.23
C SER A 11 33.66 7.60 26.27
N TYR A 12 33.26 8.26 27.37
CA TYR A 12 31.96 8.93 27.51
C TYR A 12 31.89 10.21 26.66
N ALA A 13 32.99 10.97 26.57
CA ALA A 13 33.08 12.12 25.67
C ALA A 13 33.07 11.68 24.20
N ALA A 14 33.78 10.61 23.83
CA ALA A 14 33.70 10.01 22.51
C ALA A 14 32.29 9.49 22.21
N LEU A 15 31.61 8.87 23.19
CA LEU A 15 30.21 8.43 23.07
C LEU A 15 29.25 9.61 22.97
N LEU A 16 29.45 10.72 23.70
CA LEU A 16 28.63 11.93 23.61
C LEU A 16 28.90 12.73 22.31
N ILE A 17 30.13 12.69 21.80
CA ILE A 17 30.50 13.26 20.50
C ILE A 17 29.94 12.40 19.37
N ASN A 18 29.88 11.06 19.51
CA ASN A 18 29.19 10.16 18.57
C ASN A 18 27.65 10.17 18.74
N ALA A 19 27.15 10.47 19.94
CA ALA A 19 25.73 10.57 20.27
C ALA A 19 25.16 11.96 20.05
N LYS A 20 25.96 12.90 19.52
CA LYS A 20 25.43 13.93 18.62
C LYS A 20 24.99 13.19 17.35
N ASN A 21 23.90 12.43 17.52
CA ASN A 21 23.34 11.46 16.59
C ASN A 21 23.46 12.05 15.21
N SER A 22 24.29 11.42 14.38
CA SER A 22 24.40 11.68 12.95
C SER A 22 23.01 11.99 12.38
N SER A 23 22.72 13.28 12.26
CA SER A 23 21.36 13.77 12.08
C SER A 23 20.92 13.41 10.68
N SER A 24 19.62 13.24 10.50
CA SER A 24 19.07 13.28 9.17
C SER A 24 19.03 14.73 8.68
N ALA A 25 18.99 14.91 7.36
CA ALA A 25 18.79 16.23 6.76
C ALA A 25 17.64 16.20 5.76
N ILE A 26 17.07 17.38 5.52
CA ILE A 26 16.26 17.67 4.34
C ILE A 26 16.84 18.89 3.63
N CYS A 27 16.99 18.81 2.32
CA CYS A 27 17.48 19.88 1.46
C CYS A 27 16.44 20.21 0.40
N PHE A 28 15.92 21.45 0.47
CA PHE A 28 15.07 21.99 -0.58
C PHE A 28 15.94 22.55 -1.70
N LEU A 29 15.70 22.07 -2.93
CA LEU A 29 16.42 22.47 -4.13
C LEU A 29 15.64 23.56 -4.84
N THR A 30 16.12 24.79 -4.81
CA THR A 30 15.44 25.93 -5.42
C THR A 30 16.36 26.68 -6.37
N ARG A 31 15.78 27.28 -7.41
CA ARG A 31 16.53 28.25 -8.24
C ARG A 31 16.74 29.54 -7.47
N GLN A 32 15.65 30.08 -6.91
CA GLN A 32 15.63 31.30 -6.09
C GLN A 32 15.01 30.99 -4.73
N LEU A 33 15.33 31.80 -3.71
CA LEU A 33 14.76 31.64 -2.39
C LEU A 33 13.30 32.13 -2.38
N MET A 34 12.36 31.19 -2.41
CA MET A 34 10.93 31.49 -2.37
C MET A 34 10.45 31.65 -0.92
N PRO A 35 9.71 32.72 -0.58
CA PRO A 35 9.20 32.95 0.78
C PRO A 35 8.43 31.75 1.34
N GLU A 36 7.58 31.11 0.54
CA GLU A 36 6.75 29.98 0.98
C GLU A 36 7.55 28.70 1.24
N THR A 37 8.72 28.56 0.58
CA THR A 37 9.64 27.45 0.87
C THR A 37 10.41 27.74 2.16
N ASN A 38 10.83 28.98 2.35
CA ASN A 38 11.51 29.41 3.57
C ASN A 38 10.60 29.31 4.82
N GLU A 39 9.35 29.76 4.71
CA GLU A 39 8.36 29.63 5.78
C GLU A 39 8.16 28.15 6.19
N TYR A 40 8.02 27.26 5.21
CA TYR A 40 7.85 25.83 5.48
C TYR A 40 9.11 25.18 6.06
N ALA A 41 10.30 25.56 5.58
CA ALA A 41 11.56 25.13 6.18
C ALA A 41 11.67 25.57 7.65
N MET A 42 11.28 26.80 7.97
CA MET A 42 11.24 27.29 9.35
C MET A 42 10.23 26.49 10.20
N GLU A 43 9.05 26.17 9.67
CA GLU A 43 8.07 25.29 10.35
C GLU A 43 8.69 23.91 10.68
N LEU A 44 9.41 23.30 9.74
CA LEU A 44 10.09 22.03 9.97
C LEU A 44 11.10 22.12 11.13
N THR A 45 11.91 23.19 11.18
CA THR A 45 12.87 23.37 12.28
C THR A 45 12.23 23.61 13.65
N GLN A 46 10.99 24.10 13.68
CA GLN A 46 10.25 24.30 14.92
C GLN A 46 9.60 23.01 15.42
N THR A 47 9.19 22.16 14.48
CA THR A 47 8.50 20.90 14.78
C THR A 47 9.46 19.73 14.97
N MET A 48 10.70 19.82 14.47
CA MET A 48 11.64 18.70 14.41
C MET A 48 13.05 19.13 14.79
N SER A 49 13.51 18.71 15.97
CA SER A 49 14.86 19.02 16.47
C SER A 49 15.94 18.03 16.01
N LEU A 50 15.56 16.89 15.42
CA LEU A 50 16.49 15.82 15.02
C LEU A 50 16.87 15.85 13.54
N ILE A 51 16.29 16.78 12.77
CA ILE A 51 16.51 16.88 11.32
C ILE A 51 17.02 18.28 11.01
N ASP A 52 18.19 18.34 10.39
CA ASP A 52 18.76 19.60 9.94
C ASP A 52 18.09 20.02 8.61
N VAL A 53 17.66 21.27 8.54
CA VAL A 53 16.91 21.78 7.39
C VAL A 53 17.81 22.70 6.56
N PHE A 54 17.96 22.34 5.29
CA PHE A 54 18.76 23.07 4.32
C PHE A 54 17.89 23.63 3.19
N ILE A 55 18.27 24.79 2.68
CA ILE A 55 17.76 25.33 1.42
C ILE A 55 18.95 25.61 0.53
N LEU A 56 19.04 24.90 -0.59
CA LEU A 56 20.02 25.14 -1.63
C LEU A 56 19.44 26.09 -2.67
N VAL A 57 20.09 27.24 -2.84
CA VAL A 57 19.73 28.25 -3.83
C VAL A 57 20.71 28.18 -4.99
N ASN A 58 20.21 27.77 -6.16
CA ASN A 58 21.06 27.57 -7.34
C ASN A 58 21.56 28.90 -7.94
N ASP A 59 20.77 29.97 -7.84
CA ASP A 59 21.14 31.28 -8.37
C ASP A 59 22.15 31.98 -7.45
N ASN A 60 23.41 32.07 -7.90
CA ASN A 60 24.50 32.72 -7.17
C ASN A 60 24.35 34.25 -7.04
N THR A 61 23.38 34.87 -7.71
CA THR A 61 23.12 36.32 -7.61
C THR A 61 22.18 36.67 -6.46
N VAL A 62 21.47 35.67 -5.89
CA VAL A 62 20.54 35.88 -4.78
C VAL A 62 21.33 36.12 -3.50
N VAL A 63 21.07 37.25 -2.85
CA VAL A 63 21.60 37.53 -1.50
C VAL A 63 20.84 36.67 -0.49
N LEU A 64 21.55 35.76 0.16
CA LEU A 64 20.98 34.92 1.20
C LEU A 64 20.73 35.74 2.48
N PRO A 65 19.64 35.45 3.21
CA PRO A 65 19.43 36.07 4.52
C PRO A 65 20.59 35.70 5.45
N SER A 66 20.95 36.60 6.36
CA SER A 66 21.88 36.29 7.44
C SER A 66 21.39 35.03 8.15
N THR A 67 22.28 34.05 8.28
CA THR A 67 21.95 32.70 8.76
C THR A 67 21.09 32.76 10.02
N SER A 68 19.83 32.35 9.90
CA SER A 68 19.03 32.03 11.07
C SER A 68 19.63 30.76 11.69
N SER A 69 19.61 30.63 13.01
CA SER A 69 20.28 29.51 13.69
C SER A 69 19.69 28.13 13.40
N LYS A 70 18.62 28.05 12.59
CA LYS A 70 17.83 26.83 12.40
C LYS A 70 17.76 26.33 10.95
N VAL A 71 17.79 27.22 9.96
CA VAL A 71 17.78 26.85 8.53
C VAL A 71 19.13 27.17 7.92
N HIS A 72 19.76 26.17 7.30
CA HIS A 72 21.05 26.30 6.66
C HIS A 72 20.88 26.62 5.17
N TYR A 73 21.30 27.81 4.76
CA TYR A 73 21.29 28.20 3.35
C TYR A 73 22.59 27.77 2.67
N ILE A 74 22.48 27.07 1.54
CA ILE A 74 23.61 26.64 0.71
C ILE A 74 23.56 27.40 -0.60
N GLN A 75 24.68 28.04 -0.95
CA GLN A 75 24.90 28.62 -2.27
C GLN A 75 26.33 28.31 -2.67
N LEU A 76 26.50 27.53 -3.74
CA LEU A 76 27.79 27.04 -4.20
C LEU A 76 28.12 27.61 -5.57
N ASN A 77 29.39 27.93 -5.79
CA ASN A 77 29.88 28.37 -7.09
C ASN A 77 29.88 27.18 -8.07
N GLU A 78 29.36 27.40 -9.27
CA GLU A 78 29.29 26.39 -10.34
C GLU A 78 30.66 25.83 -10.72
N THR A 79 31.69 26.68 -10.71
CA THR A 79 33.07 26.29 -11.02
C THR A 79 33.61 25.24 -10.07
N ILE A 80 33.20 25.25 -8.80
CA ILE A 80 33.63 24.28 -7.80
C ILE A 80 33.02 22.91 -8.12
N CYS A 81 31.73 22.85 -8.44
CA CYS A 81 31.04 21.59 -8.73
C CYS A 81 31.60 20.96 -10.02
N SER A 82 31.76 21.78 -11.06
CA SER A 82 32.38 21.35 -12.33
C SER A 82 33.80 20.83 -12.14
N LYS A 83 34.64 21.53 -11.35
CA LYS A 83 36.01 21.10 -11.04
C LYS A 83 36.07 19.70 -10.41
N TYR A 84 35.04 19.30 -9.68
CA TYR A 84 34.98 18.00 -9.00
C TYR A 84 34.10 16.96 -9.71
N GLY A 85 33.67 17.22 -10.95
CA GLY A 85 32.86 16.28 -11.73
C GLY A 85 31.40 16.21 -11.29
N PHE A 86 30.92 17.12 -10.43
CA PHE A 86 29.51 17.21 -10.10
C PHE A 86 28.83 18.15 -11.11
N LEU A 87 28.59 17.61 -12.31
CA LEU A 87 27.89 18.26 -13.41
C LEU A 87 27.18 17.19 -14.24
N GLY A 88 25.98 17.48 -14.75
CA GLY A 88 25.23 16.61 -15.65
C GLY A 88 23.96 16.00 -15.05
N ALA A 89 23.67 16.27 -13.77
CA ALA A 89 22.46 15.76 -13.13
C ALA A 89 21.17 16.26 -13.81
N SER A 90 21.16 17.50 -14.27
CA SER A 90 20.03 18.06 -15.03
C SER A 90 20.31 17.99 -16.52
N GLN A 91 19.27 17.66 -17.31
CA GLN A 91 19.19 17.61 -18.79
C GLN A 91 20.54 17.51 -19.54
N PRO A 92 20.79 16.43 -20.31
CA PRO A 92 22.09 16.17 -20.95
C PRO A 92 22.65 17.32 -21.80
N ASP A 93 21.79 18.18 -22.36
CA ASP A 93 22.20 19.26 -23.25
C ASP A 93 22.69 20.54 -22.54
N LYS A 94 22.52 20.66 -21.21
CA LYS A 94 22.87 21.88 -20.47
C LYS A 94 24.16 21.73 -19.68
N LYS A 95 25.17 22.51 -20.04
CA LYS A 95 26.48 22.57 -19.35
C LYS A 95 26.47 23.37 -18.03
N THR A 96 25.33 23.89 -17.59
CA THR A 96 25.26 24.71 -16.37
C THR A 96 25.01 23.84 -15.15
N CYS A 97 25.75 24.10 -14.08
CA CYS A 97 25.59 23.40 -12.81
C CYS A 97 24.20 23.67 -12.21
N SER A 98 23.43 22.61 -12.00
CA SER A 98 22.08 22.65 -11.47
C SER A 98 22.04 22.61 -9.95
N ALA A 99 20.85 22.82 -9.38
CA ALA A 99 20.63 22.64 -7.94
C ALA A 99 20.98 21.21 -7.49
N TRP A 100 20.71 20.21 -8.32
CA TRP A 100 21.06 18.81 -8.07
C TRP A 100 22.56 18.58 -8.02
N ASP A 101 23.30 19.11 -8.99
CA ASP A 101 24.76 19.00 -9.05
C ASP A 101 25.40 19.57 -7.77
N LYS A 102 24.97 20.78 -7.36
CA LYS A 102 25.43 21.44 -6.13
C LYS A 102 25.04 20.66 -4.87
N ALA A 103 23.83 20.12 -4.81
CA ALA A 103 23.34 19.36 -3.65
C ALA A 103 24.12 18.05 -3.48
N LEU A 104 24.30 17.30 -4.57
CA LEU A 104 25.06 16.05 -4.57
C LEU A 104 26.52 16.30 -4.22
N TYR A 105 27.14 17.36 -4.74
CA TYR A 105 28.50 17.74 -4.33
C TYR A 105 28.57 18.04 -2.83
N TYR A 106 27.65 18.87 -2.33
CA TYR A 106 27.63 19.25 -0.93
C TYR A 106 27.46 18.03 -0.02
N PHE A 107 26.40 17.25 -0.19
CA PHE A 107 26.08 16.16 0.73
C PHE A 107 26.90 14.89 0.50
N SER A 108 27.47 14.67 -0.68
CA SER A 108 28.29 13.48 -0.93
C SER A 108 29.77 13.69 -0.61
N LYS A 109 30.24 14.95 -0.60
CA LYS A 109 31.68 15.27 -0.48
C LYS A 109 32.05 16.26 0.63
N LEU A 110 31.26 17.32 0.86
CA LEU A 110 31.60 18.35 1.85
C LEU A 110 30.98 18.06 3.22
N ASN A 111 29.66 17.88 3.25
CA ASN A 111 28.89 17.59 4.43
C ASN A 111 28.52 16.10 4.45
N THR A 112 29.43 15.30 5.00
CA THR A 112 29.29 13.84 5.03
C THR A 112 28.76 13.29 6.36
N TYR A 113 28.40 14.14 7.33
CA TYR A 113 28.05 13.69 8.68
C TYR A 113 26.60 13.17 8.80
N HIS A 114 25.70 13.57 7.89
CA HIS A 114 24.32 13.11 7.92
C HIS A 114 24.18 11.64 7.52
N LYS A 115 23.44 10.85 8.31
CA LYS A 115 23.15 9.45 7.98
C LYS A 115 22.18 9.28 6.82
N PHE A 116 21.24 10.22 6.70
CA PHE A 116 20.19 10.19 5.70
C PHE A 116 19.84 11.60 5.25
N VAL A 117 19.67 11.83 3.95
CA VAL A 117 19.38 13.14 3.37
C VAL A 117 18.18 13.02 2.43
N TRP A 118 17.17 13.84 2.67
CA TRP A 118 16.07 14.06 1.73
C TRP A 118 16.41 15.21 0.79
N PHE A 119 16.30 14.98 -0.52
CA PHE A 119 16.37 16.02 -1.54
C PHE A 119 14.98 16.26 -2.09
N VAL A 120 14.55 17.52 -2.13
CA VAL A 120 13.18 17.90 -2.50
C VAL A 120 13.20 19.09 -3.43
N GLU A 121 12.72 18.92 -4.66
CA GLU A 121 12.60 19.99 -5.64
C GLU A 121 11.58 21.06 -5.22
N SER A 122 11.80 22.28 -5.70
CA SER A 122 10.98 23.45 -5.35
C SER A 122 9.51 23.36 -5.78
N ASP A 123 9.12 22.43 -6.64
CA ASP A 123 7.74 22.18 -7.06
C ASP A 123 7.14 20.90 -6.46
N VAL A 124 7.80 20.30 -5.47
CA VAL A 124 7.16 19.30 -4.60
C VAL A 124 6.37 20.00 -3.51
N LEU A 125 5.15 19.52 -3.29
CA LEU A 125 4.34 19.85 -2.13
C LEU A 125 4.42 18.72 -1.11
N ILE A 126 4.93 19.07 0.06
CA ILE A 126 4.77 18.29 1.28
C ILE A 126 3.57 18.88 2.06
N PRO A 127 2.49 18.11 2.30
CA PRO A 127 1.25 18.61 2.89
C PRO A 127 1.38 19.23 4.28
N SER A 128 2.26 18.67 5.11
CA SER A 128 2.48 19.10 6.48
C SER A 128 3.84 18.61 7.01
N SER A 129 4.35 19.25 8.06
CA SER A 129 5.49 18.73 8.83
C SER A 129 5.27 17.30 9.33
N ARG A 130 4.02 16.95 9.70
CA ARG A 130 3.64 15.59 10.09
C ARG A 130 3.77 14.57 8.94
N ALA A 131 3.35 14.93 7.73
CA ALA A 131 3.48 14.05 6.56
C ALA A 131 4.95 13.77 6.22
N PHE A 132 5.82 14.80 6.35
CA PHE A 132 7.27 14.60 6.25
C PHE A 132 7.79 13.66 7.34
N PHE A 133 7.44 13.91 8.60
CA PHE A 133 7.93 13.09 9.72
C PHE A 133 7.49 11.62 9.61
N ALA A 134 6.24 11.36 9.26
CA ALA A 134 5.73 10.00 9.11
C ALA A 134 6.54 9.23 8.05
N LEU A 135 6.76 9.82 6.88
CA LEU A 135 7.61 9.22 5.85
C LEU A 135 9.06 9.06 6.33
N HIS A 136 9.61 10.08 6.99
CA HIS A 136 10.97 10.05 7.50
C HIS A 136 11.19 8.91 8.49
N GLU A 137 10.35 8.79 9.50
CA GLU A 137 10.44 7.79 10.57
C GLU A 137 10.31 6.36 10.02
N LEU A 138 9.42 6.18 9.04
CA LEU A 138 9.16 4.86 8.44
C LEU A 138 10.36 4.31 7.66
N TYR A 139 11.13 5.15 6.96
CA TYR A 139 12.09 4.65 5.96
C TYR A 139 13.55 5.06 6.19
N SER A 140 13.82 6.21 6.83
CA SER A 140 15.19 6.78 6.88
C SER A 140 16.18 5.99 7.75
N THR A 141 15.67 5.12 8.63
CA THR A 141 16.50 4.36 9.58
C THR A 141 17.08 3.09 8.98
N TRP A 142 16.51 2.56 7.90
CA TRP A 142 16.89 1.26 7.33
C TRP A 142 17.02 1.24 5.80
N ALA A 143 16.37 2.16 5.07
CA ALA A 143 16.50 2.22 3.63
C ALA A 143 17.72 3.05 3.21
N ASP A 144 18.33 2.69 2.07
CA ASP A 144 19.37 3.49 1.43
C ASP A 144 18.83 4.44 0.37
N LEU A 145 17.77 4.02 -0.33
CA LEU A 145 17.08 4.80 -1.33
C LEU A 145 15.58 4.76 -1.08
N VAL A 146 14.97 5.93 -0.92
CA VAL A 146 13.53 6.12 -0.81
C VAL A 146 13.08 7.00 -1.97
N SER A 147 12.34 6.47 -2.93
CA SER A 147 11.91 7.23 -4.12
C SER A 147 10.49 6.87 -4.57
N GLY A 148 9.94 7.60 -5.54
CA GLY A 148 8.71 7.18 -6.21
C GLY A 148 8.87 5.87 -6.99
N ALA A 149 7.80 5.49 -7.70
CA ALA A 149 7.80 4.31 -8.57
C ALA A 149 8.97 4.31 -9.56
N ASN A 150 9.41 3.12 -9.96
CA ASN A 150 10.60 2.90 -10.77
C ASN A 150 10.31 2.03 -12.00
N GLY A 151 11.02 2.29 -13.09
CA GLY A 151 11.16 1.37 -14.22
C GLY A 151 12.54 0.72 -14.19
N VAL A 152 12.63 -0.53 -14.64
CA VAL A 152 13.91 -1.25 -14.82
C VAL A 152 13.99 -1.72 -16.26
N ASP A 153 15.14 -1.51 -16.88
CA ASP A 153 15.48 -2.04 -18.19
C ASP A 153 16.69 -2.96 -18.02
N VAL A 154 16.42 -4.26 -18.01
CA VAL A 154 17.42 -5.30 -17.74
C VAL A 154 18.38 -5.45 -18.91
N ASP A 155 17.86 -5.27 -20.13
CA ASP A 155 18.56 -5.61 -21.37
C ASP A 155 19.23 -4.39 -22.01
N GLY A 156 19.00 -3.19 -21.47
CA GLY A 156 19.50 -1.94 -22.04
C GLY A 156 18.79 -1.54 -23.33
N THR A 157 17.50 -1.87 -23.44
CA THR A 157 16.67 -1.55 -24.60
C THR A 157 16.10 -0.13 -24.53
N LEU A 158 16.39 0.68 -25.55
CA LEU A 158 15.94 2.08 -25.60
C LEU A 158 14.43 2.26 -25.89
N ARG A 159 13.61 1.21 -25.83
CA ARG A 159 12.23 1.21 -26.35
C ARG A 159 11.18 1.76 -25.38
N SER A 160 11.33 1.52 -24.08
CA SER A 160 10.27 1.79 -23.09
C SER A 160 10.23 3.24 -22.59
N TRP A 161 11.37 3.94 -22.61
CA TRP A 161 11.47 5.30 -22.10
C TRP A 161 12.52 6.11 -22.88
N ALA A 162 12.11 7.24 -23.46
CA ALA A 162 12.96 8.04 -24.35
C ALA A 162 14.27 8.52 -23.68
N LEU A 163 14.27 8.69 -22.36
CA LEU A 163 15.44 9.16 -21.61
C LEU A 163 16.44 8.05 -21.27
N TRP A 164 16.21 6.81 -21.69
CA TRP A 164 17.24 5.75 -21.59
C TRP A 164 18.53 6.07 -22.35
N GLN A 165 18.45 6.92 -23.38
CA GLN A 165 19.63 7.42 -24.08
C GLN A 165 20.64 8.10 -23.13
N THR A 166 20.18 8.63 -21.99
CA THR A 166 21.05 9.24 -20.97
C THR A 166 21.81 8.22 -20.13
N ALA A 167 21.40 6.94 -20.15
CA ALA A 167 22.10 5.86 -19.46
C ALA A 167 23.19 5.21 -20.34
N VAL A 168 23.06 5.32 -21.68
CA VAL A 168 24.05 4.83 -22.65
C VAL A 168 25.42 5.44 -22.36
N ASP A 169 26.45 4.61 -22.40
CA ASP A 169 27.85 4.92 -22.07
C ASP A 169 28.10 5.44 -20.64
N THR A 170 27.04 5.63 -19.86
CA THR A 170 27.07 6.17 -18.50
C THR A 170 26.93 5.04 -17.47
N PHE A 171 26.09 4.05 -17.77
CA PHE A 171 25.96 2.81 -17.00
C PHE A 171 26.00 1.58 -17.91
N ILE A 172 26.54 0.47 -17.41
CA ILE A 172 26.25 -0.85 -17.99
C ILE A 172 24.83 -1.27 -17.57
N PRO A 173 24.05 -2.03 -18.36
CA PRO A 173 22.79 -2.59 -17.88
C PRO A 173 23.00 -3.53 -16.67
N PRO A 174 21.99 -3.73 -15.80
CA PRO A 174 20.64 -3.18 -15.88
C PRO A 174 20.59 -1.69 -15.55
N TRP A 175 19.68 -0.97 -16.20
CA TRP A 175 19.37 0.44 -15.91
C TRP A 175 18.07 0.55 -15.14
N SER A 176 17.94 1.58 -14.31
CA SER A 176 16.68 1.87 -13.64
C SER A 176 16.48 3.37 -13.50
N PHE A 177 15.23 3.82 -13.68
CA PHE A 177 14.83 5.20 -13.50
C PHE A 177 13.75 5.35 -12.44
N SER A 178 13.65 6.56 -11.88
CA SER A 178 12.51 6.99 -11.08
C SER A 178 12.31 8.50 -11.20
N MET A 179 11.10 8.97 -10.90
CA MET A 179 10.84 10.40 -10.69
C MET A 179 11.46 10.83 -9.35
N VAL A 180 12.60 11.52 -9.42
CA VAL A 180 13.43 11.86 -8.25
C VAL A 180 13.21 13.27 -7.70
N SER A 181 12.11 13.92 -8.07
CA SER A 181 11.73 15.25 -7.54
C SER A 181 11.68 15.28 -6.01
N ALA A 182 11.41 14.13 -5.38
CA ALA A 182 11.64 13.89 -3.96
C ALA A 182 12.31 12.53 -3.77
N VAL A 183 13.49 12.51 -3.15
CA VAL A 183 14.25 11.28 -2.90
C VAL A 183 14.98 11.34 -1.56
N GLY A 184 14.96 10.23 -0.83
CA GLY A 184 15.74 10.03 0.39
C GLY A 184 16.94 9.14 0.11
N CYS A 185 18.13 9.56 0.55
CA CYS A 185 19.38 8.84 0.32
C CYS A 185 20.13 8.62 1.64
N SER A 186 20.59 7.40 1.90
CA SER A 186 21.52 7.13 2.99
C SER A 186 22.92 7.68 2.68
N ARG A 187 23.73 7.78 3.74
CA ARG A 187 25.16 8.06 3.65
C ARG A 187 25.88 7.07 2.75
N ARG A 188 25.49 5.81 2.79
CA ARG A 188 26.09 4.74 1.98
C ARG A 188 25.85 5.01 0.50
N LEU A 189 24.61 5.29 0.08
CA LEU A 189 24.30 5.63 -1.30
C LEU A 189 25.02 6.91 -1.76
N LEU A 190 25.04 7.97 -0.95
CA LEU A 190 25.76 9.21 -1.26
C LEU A 190 27.26 9.00 -1.45
N SER A 191 27.87 8.13 -0.64
CA SER A 191 29.27 7.75 -0.81
C SER A 191 29.52 7.06 -2.15
N MET A 192 28.60 6.20 -2.60
CA MET A 192 28.69 5.53 -3.90
C MET A 192 28.53 6.49 -5.07
N ILE A 193 27.65 7.50 -4.95
CA ILE A 193 27.55 8.57 -5.94
C ILE A 193 28.87 9.34 -6.04
N ASN A 194 29.51 9.68 -4.91
CA ASN A 194 30.82 10.34 -4.93
C ASN A 194 31.92 9.46 -5.57
N GLN A 195 31.91 8.15 -5.29
CA GLN A 195 32.83 7.19 -5.94
C GLN A 195 32.57 7.09 -7.45
N TYR A 196 31.30 7.05 -7.86
CA TYR A 196 30.91 7.06 -9.26
C TYR A 196 31.44 8.30 -9.98
N VAL A 197 31.26 9.49 -9.40
CA VAL A 197 31.79 10.75 -9.96
C VAL A 197 33.32 10.72 -10.03
N ALA A 198 34.00 10.18 -9.01
CA ALA A 198 35.45 10.03 -9.03
C ALA A 198 35.93 9.09 -10.16
N TRP A 199 35.14 8.07 -10.49
CA TRP A 199 35.44 7.11 -11.54
C TRP A 199 35.11 7.64 -12.95
N ARG A 200 33.92 8.22 -13.15
CA ARG A 200 33.43 8.66 -14.46
C ARG A 200 33.75 10.11 -14.81
N GLY A 201 34.12 10.91 -13.82
CA GLY A 201 34.43 12.34 -13.97
C GLY A 201 33.19 13.25 -14.12
N GLN A 202 31.98 12.70 -14.19
CA GLN A 202 30.74 13.47 -14.26
C GLN A 202 29.54 12.73 -13.65
N LEU A 203 28.44 13.44 -13.40
CA LEU A 203 27.17 12.85 -12.98
C LEU A 203 26.35 12.39 -14.20
N PRO A 204 25.61 11.27 -14.10
CA PRO A 204 24.53 10.92 -15.01
C PRO A 204 23.35 11.87 -14.86
N TYR A 205 22.40 11.77 -15.79
CA TYR A 205 21.07 12.32 -15.60
C TYR A 205 20.41 11.79 -14.31
N ILE A 206 19.80 12.68 -13.54
CA ILE A 206 19.43 12.42 -12.14
C ILE A 206 18.38 11.32 -11.99
N GLU A 207 17.44 11.21 -12.94
CA GLU A 207 16.37 10.20 -12.89
C GLU A 207 16.89 8.78 -13.10
N VAL A 208 18.04 8.60 -13.78
CA VAL A 208 18.70 7.28 -13.90
C VAL A 208 19.76 7.04 -12.83
N LEU A 209 20.37 8.10 -12.28
CA LEU A 209 21.51 8.02 -11.35
C LEU A 209 21.22 7.15 -10.12
N PHE A 210 20.24 7.56 -9.30
CA PHE A 210 20.05 6.95 -7.98
C PHE A 210 19.63 5.49 -8.09
N GLN A 211 18.65 5.22 -8.93
CA GLN A 211 18.07 3.88 -9.07
C GLN A 211 19.05 2.93 -9.76
N THR A 212 19.79 3.37 -10.78
CA THR A 212 20.75 2.50 -11.45
C THR A 212 21.91 2.12 -10.52
N ILE A 213 22.49 3.07 -9.77
CA ILE A 213 23.50 2.75 -8.74
C ILE A 213 22.92 1.75 -7.74
N ALA A 214 21.68 1.96 -7.30
CA ALA A 214 21.08 1.11 -6.29
C ALA A 214 20.68 -0.29 -6.81
N VAL A 215 20.31 -0.46 -8.09
CA VAL A 215 20.08 -1.78 -8.72
C VAL A 215 21.39 -2.54 -8.88
N GLN A 216 22.46 -1.86 -9.29
CA GLN A 216 23.75 -2.49 -9.59
C GLN A 216 24.53 -2.91 -8.34
N ASN A 217 24.04 -2.53 -7.16
CA ASN A 217 24.71 -2.81 -5.90
C ASN A 217 23.73 -3.51 -4.96
N ALA A 218 23.85 -4.83 -4.88
CA ALA A 218 22.94 -5.71 -4.13
C ALA A 218 22.81 -5.36 -2.63
N GLU A 219 23.78 -4.63 -2.07
CA GLU A 219 23.73 -4.20 -0.67
C GLU A 219 22.81 -2.99 -0.42
N ILE A 220 22.40 -2.26 -1.46
CA ILE A 220 21.61 -1.03 -1.35
C ILE A 220 20.13 -1.37 -1.24
N ILE A 221 19.54 -1.01 -0.10
CA ILE A 221 18.14 -1.25 0.20
C ILE A 221 17.30 -0.13 -0.40
N ARG A 222 16.42 -0.49 -1.33
CA ARG A 222 15.53 0.44 -2.03
C ARG A 222 14.10 0.25 -1.55
N VAL A 223 13.36 1.36 -1.44
CA VAL A 223 11.93 1.32 -1.12
C VAL A 223 11.17 2.37 -1.93
N THR A 224 10.00 1.96 -2.43
CA THR A 224 9.06 2.81 -3.16
C THR A 224 7.80 3.05 -2.32
N PRO A 225 7.84 4.00 -1.36
CA PRO A 225 6.72 4.27 -0.47
C PRO A 225 5.46 4.69 -1.20
N PHE A 226 4.31 4.27 -0.68
CA PHE A 226 3.00 4.68 -1.18
C PHE A 226 2.81 6.21 -1.11
N GLU A 227 3.42 6.85 -0.11
CA GLU A 227 3.37 8.30 0.11
C GLU A 227 4.06 9.09 -1.03
N LEU A 228 4.94 8.46 -1.81
CA LEU A 228 5.57 9.06 -2.99
C LEU A 228 4.94 8.62 -4.32
N SER A 229 3.85 7.84 -4.30
CA SER A 229 3.15 7.39 -5.53
C SER A 229 2.55 8.52 -6.37
N THR A 230 2.41 9.70 -5.79
CA THR A 230 1.90 10.95 -6.41
C THR A 230 3.01 11.88 -6.91
N ILE A 231 4.27 11.45 -6.82
CA ILE A 231 5.39 12.10 -7.50
C ILE A 231 5.41 11.61 -8.96
N LYS A 232 4.74 12.35 -9.84
CA LYS A 232 4.53 11.96 -11.24
C LYS A 232 4.96 13.09 -12.19
N TYR A 233 5.20 12.76 -13.46
CA TYR A 233 5.57 13.75 -14.47
C TYR A 233 4.34 14.47 -15.01
N ARG A 234 4.32 15.81 -14.94
CA ARG A 234 3.31 16.69 -15.59
C ARG A 234 1.84 16.36 -15.28
N ILE A 235 1.54 15.95 -14.05
CA ILE A 235 0.15 15.76 -13.61
C ILE A 235 -0.38 17.04 -12.94
N PHE A 236 -1.64 17.34 -13.19
CA PHE A 236 -2.37 18.38 -12.46
C PHE A 236 -3.15 17.74 -11.31
N PHE A 237 -3.06 18.34 -10.13
CA PHE A 237 -3.79 17.89 -8.95
C PHE A 237 -4.80 18.94 -8.51
N ASN A 238 -5.92 18.49 -7.95
CA ASN A 238 -6.89 19.33 -7.27
C ASN A 238 -6.88 19.08 -5.76
N LEU A 239 -7.58 19.93 -5.00
CA LEU A 239 -7.60 19.85 -3.54
C LEU A 239 -8.24 18.55 -3.03
N GLU A 240 -9.28 18.05 -3.69
CA GLU A 240 -10.00 16.83 -3.29
C GLU A 240 -9.07 15.60 -3.34
N GLN A 241 -8.24 15.49 -4.37
CA GLN A 241 -7.22 14.44 -4.47
C GLN A 241 -6.21 14.52 -3.31
N LEU A 242 -5.81 15.74 -2.94
CA LEU A 242 -4.92 15.99 -1.80
C LEU A 242 -5.55 15.57 -0.48
N GLU A 243 -6.84 15.87 -0.29
CA GLU A 243 -7.61 15.49 0.89
C GLU A 243 -7.79 13.97 1.01
N ALA A 244 -7.92 13.27 -0.12
CA ALA A 244 -8.00 11.81 -0.16
C ALA A 244 -6.68 11.11 0.23
N LYS A 245 -5.53 11.77 0.04
CA LYS A 245 -4.20 11.23 0.42
C LYS A 245 -3.38 12.28 1.20
N PRO A 246 -3.76 12.62 2.44
CA PRO A 246 -3.22 13.77 3.16
C PRO A 246 -1.76 13.61 3.60
N ASN A 247 -1.22 12.38 3.56
CA ASN A 247 0.18 12.08 3.88
C ASN A 247 1.08 11.96 2.63
N ASN A 248 0.51 11.95 1.43
CA ASN A 248 1.27 11.83 0.20
C ASN A 248 2.02 13.13 -0.14
N TRP A 249 3.16 13.01 -0.80
CA TRP A 249 3.88 14.15 -1.37
C TRP A 249 3.50 14.31 -2.84
N TRP A 250 3.35 15.54 -3.30
CA TRP A 250 2.73 15.83 -4.59
C TRP A 250 3.69 16.54 -5.50
N HIS A 251 3.86 16.03 -6.72
CA HIS A 251 4.64 16.69 -7.75
C HIS A 251 4.02 16.45 -9.13
N PRO A 252 3.92 17.48 -9.99
CA PRO A 252 4.36 18.87 -9.75
C PRO A 252 3.27 19.77 -9.13
N VAL A 253 3.66 20.66 -8.21
CA VAL A 253 2.85 21.79 -7.70
C VAL A 253 3.67 23.09 -7.79
N LYS A 254 3.69 23.67 -8.99
CA LYS A 254 4.59 24.78 -9.34
C LYS A 254 4.24 26.12 -8.68
N ASN A 255 2.97 26.36 -8.36
CA ASN A 255 2.55 27.64 -7.77
C ASN A 255 2.85 27.66 -6.25
N PRO A 256 3.79 28.49 -5.77
CA PRO A 256 4.21 28.51 -4.37
C PRO A 256 3.08 28.98 -3.43
N ARG A 257 2.25 29.93 -3.87
CA ARG A 257 1.08 30.41 -3.11
C ARG A 257 0.04 29.31 -2.96
N LEU A 258 -0.19 28.54 -4.03
CA LEU A 258 -1.10 27.40 -4.00
C LEU A 258 -0.64 26.35 -2.99
N LYS A 259 0.67 26.03 -2.95
CA LYS A 259 1.24 25.13 -1.93
C LYS A 259 0.95 25.63 -0.51
N LYS A 260 1.15 26.93 -0.24
CA LYS A 260 0.84 27.53 1.07
C LYS A 260 -0.64 27.38 1.43
N ILE A 261 -1.54 27.71 0.50
CA ILE A 261 -3.00 27.57 0.68
C ILE A 261 -3.39 26.13 0.98
N TRP A 262 -2.87 25.16 0.22
CA TRP A 262 -3.20 23.75 0.41
C TRP A 262 -2.67 23.20 1.73
N ARG A 263 -1.45 23.55 2.16
CA ARG A 263 -0.95 23.20 3.51
C ARG A 263 -1.86 23.73 4.61
N GLN A 264 -2.29 24.99 4.49
CA GLN A 264 -3.22 25.60 5.46
C GLN A 264 -4.56 24.85 5.51
N LYS A 265 -5.15 24.52 4.35
CA LYS A 265 -6.40 23.76 4.28
C LYS A 265 -6.27 22.37 4.90
N LEU A 266 -5.22 21.63 4.55
CA LEU A 266 -4.97 20.28 5.08
C LEU A 266 -4.67 20.30 6.59
N SER A 267 -4.00 21.34 7.08
CA SER A 267 -3.77 21.53 8.52
C SER A 267 -5.09 21.75 9.28
N ASN A 268 -6.03 22.52 8.71
CA ASN A 268 -7.34 22.76 9.31
C ASN A 268 -8.18 21.47 9.37
N ILE A 269 -8.14 20.66 8.32
CA ILE A 269 -8.83 19.35 8.28
C ILE A 269 -8.25 18.43 9.35
N THR A 270 -6.92 18.41 9.48
CA THR A 270 -6.24 17.62 10.51
C THR A 270 -6.64 18.07 11.92
N LEU A 271 -6.71 19.38 12.17
CA LEU A 271 -7.17 19.94 13.45
C LEU A 271 -8.64 19.63 13.74
N GLN A 272 -9.52 19.72 12.75
CA GLN A 272 -10.94 19.36 12.89
C GLN A 272 -11.11 17.88 13.23
N SER A 273 -10.37 16.99 12.55
CA SER A 273 -10.38 15.55 12.84
C SER A 273 -9.77 15.21 14.21
N ALA A 274 -8.77 15.97 14.67
CA ALA A 274 -8.19 15.82 16.00
C ALA A 274 -9.17 16.28 17.09
N ASN A 275 -9.87 17.40 16.87
CA ASN A 275 -10.87 17.92 17.80
C ASN A 275 -12.09 17.01 17.90
N SER A 276 -12.56 16.43 16.79
CA SER A 276 -13.65 15.44 16.83
C SER A 276 -13.23 14.20 17.62
N LYS A 277 -12.01 13.68 17.43
CA LYS A 277 -11.45 12.59 18.24
C LYS A 277 -11.32 12.96 19.72
N SER A 278 -10.84 14.17 20.02
CA SER A 278 -10.71 14.66 21.40
C SER A 278 -12.07 14.80 22.08
N ASN A 279 -13.10 15.24 21.36
CA ASN A 279 -14.47 15.31 21.88
C ASN A 279 -15.04 13.92 22.17
N THR A 280 -14.75 12.94 21.30
CA THR A 280 -15.10 11.54 21.56
C THR A 280 -14.39 11.00 22.81
N ILE A 281 -13.09 11.28 22.96
CA ILE A 281 -12.32 10.87 24.15
C ILE A 281 -12.82 11.58 25.41
N SER A 282 -13.11 12.87 25.34
CA SER A 282 -13.68 13.66 26.45
C SER A 282 -15.06 13.14 26.86
N LEU A 283 -15.91 12.80 25.89
CA LEU A 283 -17.20 12.16 26.15
C LEU A 283 -17.02 10.81 26.84
N LEU A 284 -16.09 9.97 26.37
CA LEU A 284 -15.77 8.68 27.01
C LEU A 284 -15.26 8.87 28.44
N ASN A 285 -14.39 9.85 28.70
CA ASN A 285 -13.87 10.15 30.03
C ASN A 285 -14.96 10.74 30.95
N SER A 286 -15.87 11.56 30.43
CA SER A 286 -17.02 12.08 31.18
C SER A 286 -17.97 10.95 31.57
N ILE A 287 -18.20 10.01 30.65
CA ILE A 287 -18.95 8.77 30.90
C ILE A 287 -18.26 7.92 31.97
N GLU A 288 -16.93 7.72 31.88
CA GLU A 288 -16.15 7.00 32.88
C GLU A 288 -16.21 7.66 34.27
N THR A 289 -16.08 8.99 34.32
CA THR A 289 -16.17 9.76 35.57
C THR A 289 -17.58 9.70 36.18
N HIS A 290 -18.62 9.70 35.34
CA HIS A 290 -20.00 9.53 35.80
C HIS A 290 -20.26 8.12 36.37
N VAL A 291 -19.65 7.10 35.78
CA VAL A 291 -19.71 5.71 36.29
C VAL A 291 -18.94 5.56 37.60
N LEU A 292 -17.75 6.14 37.70
CA LEU A 292 -16.90 6.07 38.91
C LEU A 292 -17.46 6.88 40.09
N ASN A 293 -18.15 8.00 39.83
CA ASN A 293 -18.73 8.82 40.88
C ASN A 293 -20.08 8.30 41.43
N LYS A 294 -20.73 7.36 40.73
CA LYS A 294 -21.85 6.61 41.32
C LYS A 294 -21.30 5.48 42.19
N ASN A 295 -21.02 5.81 43.46
CA ASN A 295 -20.68 4.84 44.53
C ASN A 295 -21.83 3.85 44.89
N THR A 296 -22.82 3.70 44.02
CA THR A 296 -23.90 2.72 44.11
C THR A 296 -24.23 2.19 42.72
N VAL A 297 -23.29 1.52 42.04
CA VAL A 297 -23.65 0.59 40.96
C VAL A 297 -24.16 -0.67 41.64
N ASN A 298 -25.43 -0.64 42.08
CA ASN A 298 -26.03 -1.73 42.84
C ASN A 298 -26.87 -2.69 41.99
N THR A 299 -26.74 -2.64 40.66
CA THR A 299 -27.35 -3.66 39.79
C THR A 299 -26.43 -3.97 38.60
N THR A 300 -26.28 -5.27 38.33
CA THR A 300 -25.69 -5.84 37.11
C THR A 300 -26.24 -5.22 35.82
N PHE A 301 -27.46 -4.68 35.88
CA PHE A 301 -28.18 -4.03 34.78
C PHE A 301 -27.50 -2.75 34.27
N ASP A 302 -26.90 -1.94 35.16
CA ASP A 302 -26.23 -0.70 34.75
C ASP A 302 -24.88 -0.99 34.06
N LEU A 303 -24.19 -2.04 34.48
CA LEU A 303 -22.94 -2.49 33.85
C LEU A 303 -23.20 -3.16 32.49
N GLU A 304 -24.28 -3.93 32.34
CA GLU A 304 -24.69 -4.50 31.05
C GLU A 304 -25.11 -3.41 30.06
N ASN A 305 -25.90 -2.42 30.48
CA ASN A 305 -26.25 -1.28 29.63
C ASN A 305 -25.01 -0.45 29.25
N TYR A 306 -24.05 -0.31 30.16
CA TYR A 306 -22.80 0.38 29.93
C TYR A 306 -21.91 -0.35 28.90
N LEU A 307 -21.70 -1.66 29.08
CA LEU A 307 -20.96 -2.50 28.14
C LEU A 307 -21.65 -2.54 26.77
N THR A 308 -22.98 -2.57 26.74
CA THR A 308 -23.76 -2.51 25.50
C THR A 308 -23.53 -1.18 24.77
N ARG A 309 -23.47 -0.04 25.47
CA ARG A 309 -23.20 1.27 24.84
C ARG A 309 -21.76 1.38 24.32
N ILE A 310 -20.78 0.85 25.06
CA ILE A 310 -19.39 0.81 24.60
C ILE A 310 -19.26 -0.09 23.37
N LEU A 311 -19.88 -1.27 23.38
CA LEU A 311 -19.87 -2.19 22.25
C LEU A 311 -20.59 -1.59 21.04
N VAL A 312 -21.73 -0.92 21.22
CA VAL A 312 -22.43 -0.20 20.14
C VAL A 312 -21.57 0.93 19.57
N GLN A 313 -20.92 1.73 20.41
CA GLN A 313 -20.06 2.82 19.93
C GLN A 313 -18.79 2.29 19.25
N PHE A 314 -18.20 1.20 19.76
CA PHE A 314 -17.07 0.51 19.15
C PHE A 314 -17.45 -0.08 17.79
N GLU A 315 -18.63 -0.70 17.68
CA GLU A 315 -19.14 -1.21 16.40
C GLU A 315 -19.54 -0.09 15.43
N LEU A 316 -20.00 1.08 15.92
CA LEU A 316 -20.26 2.26 15.08
C LEU A 316 -18.97 2.88 14.54
N GLU A 317 -17.92 2.99 15.36
CA GLU A 317 -16.61 3.47 14.92
C GLU A 317 -15.90 2.45 14.01
N LYS A 318 -16.05 1.16 14.30
CA LYS A 318 -15.64 0.07 13.40
C LYS A 318 -16.38 0.16 12.07
N ALA A 319 -17.71 0.36 12.05
CA ALA A 319 -18.49 0.55 10.83
C ALA A 319 -18.16 1.86 10.08
N ARG A 320 -17.68 2.90 10.77
CA ARG A 320 -17.15 4.13 10.14
C ARG A 320 -15.75 3.95 9.56
N MET A 321 -14.95 3.05 10.14
CA MET A 321 -13.60 2.71 9.69
C MET A 321 -13.58 1.57 8.66
N SER A 322 -14.64 0.76 8.60
CA SER A 322 -14.84 -0.34 7.66
C SER A 322 -15.98 0.01 6.69
N SER A 323 -15.66 0.69 5.60
CA SER A 323 -16.44 0.56 4.37
C SER A 323 -16.17 -0.77 3.65
N PHE A 324 -15.65 -1.79 4.35
CA PHE A 324 -15.38 -3.11 3.79
C PHE A 324 -15.87 -4.24 4.68
N ASP A 325 -16.66 -5.08 4.01
CA ASP A 325 -17.14 -6.42 4.35
C ASP A 325 -18.26 -6.54 5.40
N ARG A 326 -19.49 -6.67 4.88
CA ARG A 326 -20.68 -7.10 5.63
C ARG A 326 -21.04 -8.52 5.21
N ARG A 327 -20.67 -9.50 6.04
CA ARG A 327 -21.54 -10.66 6.35
C ARG A 327 -21.61 -10.84 7.86
N GLN A 328 -22.62 -10.20 8.46
CA GLN A 328 -23.03 -10.39 9.85
C GLN A 328 -23.87 -11.66 9.96
N LEU A 329 -23.56 -12.52 10.94
CA LEU A 329 -24.12 -12.43 12.29
C LEU A 329 -25.65 -12.38 12.28
N ARG A 330 -26.28 -13.50 12.66
CA ARG A 330 -27.61 -13.50 13.26
C ARG A 330 -27.48 -13.21 14.75
N ILE A 331 -27.86 -12.01 15.18
CA ILE A 331 -28.10 -11.71 16.60
C ILE A 331 -29.57 -11.98 16.89
N ARG A 332 -29.88 -13.06 17.64
CA ARG A 332 -31.20 -13.27 18.25
C ARG A 332 -31.23 -12.59 19.61
N PHE A 333 -32.17 -11.66 19.80
CA PHE A 333 -32.59 -11.24 21.14
C PHE A 333 -33.48 -12.34 21.74
N ILE A 334 -33.04 -12.96 22.84
CA ILE A 334 -33.95 -13.73 23.71
C ILE A 334 -34.54 -12.73 24.71
N ARG A 335 -35.81 -12.39 24.51
CA ARG A 335 -36.63 -11.67 25.48
C ARG A 335 -37.00 -12.67 26.59
N LEU A 336 -36.38 -12.55 27.76
CA LEU A 336 -36.79 -13.30 28.95
C LEU A 336 -38.08 -12.67 29.50
N GLY A 337 -39.22 -13.22 29.07
CA GLY A 337 -40.51 -13.03 29.73
C GLY A 337 -40.68 -14.07 30.84
N ASN A 338 -41.12 -13.61 32.02
CA ASN A 338 -41.48 -14.45 33.16
C ASN A 338 -42.56 -15.48 32.78
N THR A 339 -42.30 -16.78 33.01
CA THR A 339 -43.20 -17.74 33.70
C THR A 339 -42.60 -19.16 33.77
N ASN A 340 -42.68 -19.76 34.96
CA ASN A 340 -42.52 -21.17 35.37
C ASN A 340 -41.37 -22.04 34.82
N ARG A 341 -40.33 -22.23 35.67
CA ARG A 341 -39.07 -22.91 35.36
C ARG A 341 -38.74 -24.15 36.22
N SER A 342 -39.71 -24.78 36.89
CA SER A 342 -39.40 -25.81 37.90
C SER A 342 -39.44 -27.28 37.43
N ARG A 343 -39.82 -27.60 36.18
CA ARG A 343 -39.90 -29.02 35.74
C ARG A 343 -39.00 -29.42 34.57
N LEU A 344 -38.39 -28.47 33.85
CA LEU A 344 -37.48 -28.80 32.72
C LEU A 344 -36.02 -29.04 33.14
N ASN A 345 -35.61 -28.57 34.33
CA ASN A 345 -34.21 -28.59 34.74
C ASN A 345 -33.73 -29.96 35.26
N GLU A 346 -34.59 -30.76 35.91
CA GLU A 346 -34.14 -32.03 36.51
C GLU A 346 -33.90 -33.13 35.44
N THR A 347 -34.74 -33.22 34.41
CA THR A 347 -34.57 -34.21 33.34
C THR A 347 -33.34 -33.92 32.46
N MET A 348 -33.03 -32.64 32.23
CA MET A 348 -31.85 -32.22 31.46
C MET A 348 -30.54 -32.40 32.24
N LEU A 349 -30.57 -32.26 33.58
CA LEU A 349 -29.41 -32.54 34.42
C LEU A 349 -29.08 -34.04 34.45
N LEU A 350 -30.10 -34.89 34.58
CA LEU A 350 -29.92 -36.35 34.67
C LEU A 350 -29.34 -36.94 33.37
N LEU A 351 -29.74 -36.41 32.21
CA LEU A 351 -29.24 -36.84 30.90
C LEU A 351 -27.84 -36.31 30.59
N ALA A 352 -27.49 -35.12 31.10
CA ALA A 352 -26.14 -34.57 31.00
C ALA A 352 -25.15 -35.39 31.85
N GLU A 353 -25.52 -35.77 33.08
CA GLU A 353 -24.66 -36.57 33.95
C GLU A 353 -24.41 -37.98 33.41
N GLN A 354 -25.39 -38.61 32.76
CA GLN A 354 -25.20 -39.91 32.10
C GLN A 354 -24.31 -39.83 30.84
N ALA A 355 -24.32 -38.71 30.12
CA ALA A 355 -23.45 -38.49 28.95
C ALA A 355 -21.98 -38.26 29.33
N PHE A 356 -21.70 -37.72 30.52
CA PHE A 356 -20.33 -37.46 31.00
C PHE A 356 -19.60 -38.71 31.52
N ALA A 357 -20.29 -39.81 31.77
CA ALA A 357 -19.69 -41.05 32.26
C ALA A 357 -19.16 -42.00 31.15
N SER A 358 -19.27 -41.65 29.87
CA SER A 358 -18.82 -42.50 28.76
C SER A 358 -17.37 -42.22 28.32
N PRO A 359 -16.48 -43.23 28.22
CA PRO A 359 -15.06 -43.02 27.90
C PRO A 359 -14.76 -42.71 26.42
N SER A 360 -15.76 -42.70 25.54
CA SER A 360 -15.56 -42.33 24.12
C SER A 360 -16.08 -40.92 23.84
N ARG A 361 -15.16 -39.98 23.58
CA ARG A 361 -15.47 -38.58 23.25
C ARG A 361 -16.32 -38.49 21.97
N LYS A 362 -17.64 -38.32 22.14
CA LYS A 362 -18.58 -37.88 21.11
C LYS A 362 -19.40 -36.72 21.67
N PHE A 363 -19.62 -35.69 20.85
CA PHE A 363 -20.45 -34.55 21.24
C PHE A 363 -21.93 -34.86 21.00
N LEU A 364 -22.74 -34.59 22.01
CA LEU A 364 -24.20 -34.65 21.95
C LEU A 364 -24.71 -33.27 21.54
N TYR A 365 -25.60 -33.19 20.56
CA TYR A 365 -26.43 -32.01 20.39
C TYR A 365 -27.91 -32.41 20.41
N VAL A 366 -28.72 -31.53 21.01
CA VAL A 366 -30.17 -31.68 21.11
C VAL A 366 -30.78 -30.46 20.44
N THR A 367 -31.62 -30.67 19.43
CA THR A 367 -32.39 -29.60 18.79
C THR A 367 -33.86 -29.75 19.14
N ILE A 368 -34.44 -28.67 19.68
CA ILE A 368 -35.87 -28.52 19.94
C ILE A 368 -36.36 -27.40 19.02
N SER A 369 -37.29 -27.71 18.12
CA SER A 369 -37.91 -26.72 17.23
C SER A 369 -39.34 -26.43 17.69
N ASN A 370 -39.65 -25.16 17.92
CA ASN A 370 -41.02 -24.71 18.17
C ASN A 370 -41.72 -24.39 16.84
N HIS A 371 -42.76 -25.14 16.51
CA HIS A 371 -43.83 -24.66 15.64
C HIS A 371 -45.14 -24.61 16.44
N SER A 372 -45.90 -23.56 16.21
CA SER A 372 -47.22 -23.33 16.79
C SER A 372 -48.20 -24.44 16.42
N TYR A 373 -48.83 -24.99 17.45
CA TYR A 373 -49.86 -26.05 17.50
C TYR A 373 -49.38 -27.52 17.44
N CYS A 374 -49.29 -28.09 18.66
CA CYS A 374 -49.33 -29.49 19.09
C CYS A 374 -48.28 -30.53 18.59
N PHE A 375 -47.70 -31.20 19.60
CA PHE A 375 -46.72 -32.30 19.66
C PHE A 375 -45.23 -31.97 19.42
N GLU A 376 -44.43 -32.20 20.48
CA GLU A 376 -42.97 -32.10 20.51
C GLU A 376 -42.33 -33.36 19.93
N ASN A 377 -41.37 -33.21 19.00
CA ASN A 377 -40.42 -34.26 18.65
C ASN A 377 -39.00 -33.76 18.95
N ILE A 378 -38.25 -34.54 19.75
CA ILE A 378 -36.84 -34.31 20.06
C ILE A 378 -36.02 -35.30 19.24
N HIS A 379 -35.11 -34.79 18.40
CA HIS A 379 -34.10 -35.62 17.73
C HIS A 379 -32.73 -35.46 18.39
N ILE A 380 -32.09 -36.60 18.65
CA ILE A 380 -30.75 -36.71 19.23
C ILE A 380 -29.85 -37.47 18.26
N GLY A 381 -28.67 -36.92 17.92
CA GLY A 381 -27.68 -37.56 17.06
C GLY A 381 -26.24 -37.24 17.50
N PHE A 382 -25.29 -38.07 17.07
CA PHE A 382 -23.85 -37.95 17.37
C PHE A 382 -23.03 -37.79 16.09
N VAL A 383 -22.04 -36.89 16.10
CA VAL A 383 -21.12 -36.64 14.95
C VAL A 383 -19.66 -36.83 15.40
N GLN A 384 -18.83 -37.44 14.53
CA GLN A 384 -17.38 -37.56 14.71
C GLN A 384 -16.64 -36.37 14.04
N PRO A 385 -15.55 -35.83 14.62
CA PRO A 385 -14.84 -34.71 14.05
C PRO A 385 -13.88 -35.13 12.91
N PRO A 386 -13.63 -34.26 11.91
CA PRO A 386 -12.70 -34.54 10.82
C PRO A 386 -11.23 -34.31 11.23
N VAL A 387 -10.35 -35.01 10.52
CA VAL A 387 -8.90 -35.01 10.69
C VAL A 387 -8.28 -33.99 9.72
N SER A 388 -7.93 -32.78 10.19
CA SER A 388 -6.92 -31.95 9.53
C SER A 388 -6.22 -30.99 10.52
N ASN A 389 -4.92 -30.80 10.30
CA ASN A 389 -4.00 -30.02 11.15
C ASN A 389 -4.10 -28.51 10.85
N ASP A 390 -5.27 -27.90 11.03
CA ASP A 390 -5.40 -26.46 10.84
C ASP A 390 -4.91 -25.67 12.08
N GLN A 391 -3.65 -25.25 12.05
CA GLN A 391 -3.04 -24.40 13.08
C GLN A 391 -3.79 -23.07 13.27
N LYS A 392 -4.56 -22.60 12.28
CA LYS A 392 -5.33 -21.35 12.37
C LYS A 392 -6.52 -21.48 13.32
N THR A 393 -7.27 -22.57 13.22
CA THR A 393 -8.42 -22.83 14.11
C THR A 393 -7.99 -22.97 15.56
N TRP A 394 -6.85 -23.63 15.80
CA TRP A 394 -6.29 -23.78 17.14
C TRP A 394 -5.83 -22.47 17.78
N ARG A 395 -5.21 -21.56 17.01
CA ARG A 395 -4.77 -20.25 17.52
C ARG A 395 -5.94 -19.31 17.82
N HIS A 396 -7.01 -19.38 17.03
CA HIS A 396 -8.23 -18.60 17.29
C HIS A 396 -8.96 -19.10 18.55
N LEU A 397 -9.10 -20.41 18.72
CA LEU A 397 -9.63 -21.04 19.93
C LEU A 397 -8.78 -20.75 21.19
N GLU A 398 -7.46 -20.60 21.04
CA GLU A 398 -6.57 -20.24 22.14
C GLU A 398 -6.72 -18.76 22.55
N LEU A 399 -6.96 -17.87 21.58
CA LEU A 399 -7.28 -16.46 21.80
C LEU A 399 -8.64 -16.28 22.50
N GLU A 400 -9.67 -17.00 22.06
CA GLU A 400 -10.98 -17.01 22.73
C GLU A 400 -10.91 -17.56 24.15
N LYS A 401 -10.14 -18.63 24.39
CA LYS A 401 -9.90 -19.16 25.74
C LYS A 401 -9.16 -18.17 26.64
N LYS A 402 -8.18 -17.41 26.12
CA LYS A 402 -7.48 -16.36 26.88
C LYS A 402 -8.41 -15.20 27.21
N LEU A 403 -9.28 -14.80 26.28
CA LEU A 403 -10.30 -13.77 26.50
C LEU A 403 -11.35 -14.19 27.54
N GLU A 404 -11.86 -15.42 27.46
CA GLU A 404 -12.85 -15.94 28.41
C GLU A 404 -12.25 -16.17 29.81
N GLY A 405 -10.97 -16.59 29.88
CA GLY A 405 -10.21 -16.68 31.13
C GLY A 405 -10.04 -15.30 31.80
N ASN A 406 -9.69 -14.28 31.02
CA ASN A 406 -9.60 -12.90 31.50
C ASN A 406 -10.96 -12.36 31.95
N LYS A 407 -12.05 -12.74 31.26
CA LYS A 407 -13.42 -12.35 31.62
C LYS A 407 -13.89 -12.95 32.95
N ARG A 408 -13.63 -14.24 33.21
CA ARG A 408 -13.90 -14.85 34.53
C ARG A 408 -13.09 -14.20 35.65
N MET A 409 -11.80 -13.96 35.40
CA MET A 409 -10.92 -13.32 36.37
C MET A 409 -11.39 -11.90 36.74
N VAL A 410 -11.90 -11.13 35.76
CA VAL A 410 -12.53 -9.82 35.97
C VAL A 410 -13.78 -9.93 36.84
N VAL A 411 -14.65 -10.91 36.58
CA VAL A 411 -15.89 -11.14 37.36
C VAL A 411 -15.58 -11.54 38.81
N ASP A 412 -14.56 -12.36 39.03
CA ASP A 412 -14.16 -12.81 40.37
C ASP A 412 -13.47 -11.70 41.17
N LEU A 413 -12.68 -10.84 40.51
CA LEU A 413 -12.09 -9.62 41.11
C LEU A 413 -13.13 -8.56 41.47
N ILE A 414 -14.19 -8.41 40.66
CA ILE A 414 -15.30 -7.50 40.96
C ILE A 414 -16.10 -8.01 42.19
N LYS A 415 -16.16 -9.33 42.40
CA LYS A 415 -16.82 -9.94 43.57
C LYS A 415 -15.97 -9.92 44.85
N GLY A 416 -14.65 -9.71 44.76
CA GLY A 416 -13.72 -9.72 45.90
C GLY A 416 -12.99 -8.38 46.11
N LYS A 417 -13.43 -7.60 47.10
CA LYS A 417 -12.93 -6.27 47.54
C LYS A 417 -11.44 -5.96 47.30
N SER A 418 -11.15 -4.85 46.60
CA SER A 418 -10.25 -3.73 47.00
C SER A 418 -10.07 -2.78 45.82
N THR A 419 -10.51 -1.52 45.96
CA THR A 419 -10.42 -0.48 44.91
C THR A 419 -8.98 -0.16 44.47
N ARG A 420 -7.98 -0.47 45.30
CA ARG A 420 -6.56 -0.23 44.99
C ARG A 420 -5.99 -1.21 43.96
N ASN A 421 -6.53 -2.44 43.89
CA ASN A 421 -6.12 -3.44 42.90
C ASN A 421 -6.82 -3.22 41.55
N ALA A 422 -8.02 -2.62 41.54
CA ALA A 422 -8.76 -2.33 40.33
C ALA A 422 -8.04 -1.35 39.40
N THR A 423 -7.41 -0.28 39.92
CA THR A 423 -6.70 0.71 39.08
C THR A 423 -5.44 0.14 38.43
N LEU A 424 -4.66 -0.65 39.17
CA LEU A 424 -3.46 -1.31 38.62
C LEU A 424 -3.86 -2.33 37.54
N PHE A 425 -4.95 -3.06 37.77
CA PHE A 425 -5.48 -4.04 36.85
C PHE A 425 -6.09 -3.41 35.58
N ILE A 426 -6.83 -2.31 35.69
CA ILE A 426 -7.32 -1.54 34.52
C ILE A 426 -6.14 -1.04 33.68
N LYS A 427 -5.05 -0.60 34.32
CA LYS A 427 -3.82 -0.19 33.62
C LYS A 427 -3.15 -1.37 32.90
N GLN A 428 -3.14 -2.56 33.51
CA GLN A 428 -2.62 -3.79 32.88
C GLN A 428 -3.50 -4.22 31.69
N LEU A 429 -4.83 -4.23 31.84
CA LEU A 429 -5.77 -4.54 30.76
C LEU A 429 -5.63 -3.56 29.59
N ARG A 430 -5.46 -2.26 29.86
CA ARG A 430 -5.22 -1.25 28.83
C ARG A 430 -3.94 -1.53 28.04
N ASN A 431 -2.85 -1.87 28.73
CA ASN A 431 -1.58 -2.16 28.07
C ASN A 431 -1.65 -3.45 27.24
N GLU A 432 -2.34 -4.47 27.73
CA GLU A 432 -2.50 -5.73 26.99
C GLU A 432 -3.42 -5.57 25.77
N ALA A 433 -4.48 -4.75 25.88
CA ALA A 433 -5.34 -4.40 24.76
C ALA A 433 -4.56 -3.65 23.65
N ILE A 434 -3.71 -2.69 24.02
CA ILE A 434 -2.83 -1.97 23.07
C ILE A 434 -1.89 -2.95 22.37
N ARG A 435 -1.29 -3.88 23.12
CA ARG A 435 -0.37 -4.89 22.57
C ARG A 435 -1.08 -5.83 21.59
N LEU A 436 -2.30 -6.27 21.91
CA LEU A 436 -3.11 -7.13 21.04
C LEU A 436 -3.52 -6.41 19.75
N ILE A 437 -3.92 -5.14 19.83
CA ILE A 437 -4.24 -4.33 18.65
C ILE A 437 -3.04 -4.21 17.71
N HIS A 438 -1.84 -4.00 18.28
CA HIS A 438 -0.62 -3.90 17.49
C HIS A 438 -0.26 -5.22 16.78
N ALA A 439 -0.41 -6.35 17.48
CA ALA A 439 -0.20 -7.68 16.90
C ALA A 439 -1.17 -7.97 15.74
N LEU A 440 -2.47 -7.70 15.94
CA LEU A 440 -3.49 -7.88 14.90
C LEU A 440 -3.23 -7.00 13.67
N THR A 441 -2.83 -5.74 13.88
CA THR A 441 -2.53 -4.81 12.79
C THR A 441 -1.36 -5.28 11.94
N THR A 442 -0.34 -5.86 12.59
CA THR A 442 0.84 -6.40 11.91
C THR A 442 0.49 -7.64 11.08
N GLU A 443 -0.39 -8.50 11.60
CA GLU A 443 -0.85 -9.72 10.92
C GLU A 443 -1.73 -9.39 9.70
N ILE A 444 -2.66 -8.43 9.83
CA ILE A 444 -3.47 -7.93 8.71
C ILE A 444 -2.59 -7.31 7.61
N GLN A 445 -1.52 -6.61 7.97
CA GLN A 445 -0.57 -6.06 7.00
C GLN A 445 0.25 -7.15 6.29
N ALA A 446 0.56 -8.26 6.97
CA ALA A 446 1.24 -9.40 6.38
C ALA A 446 0.33 -10.19 5.42
N GLU A 447 -0.94 -10.41 5.79
CA GLU A 447 -1.93 -11.04 4.90
C GLU A 447 -2.20 -10.20 3.64
N ARG A 448 -2.28 -8.87 3.78
CA ARG A 448 -2.40 -7.96 2.62
C ARG A 448 -1.23 -8.05 1.64
N LYS A 449 -0.01 -8.28 2.13
CA LYS A 449 1.17 -8.50 1.27
C LYS A 449 1.13 -9.86 0.56
N SER A 450 0.60 -10.88 1.22
CA SER A 450 0.47 -12.23 0.66
C SER A 450 -0.60 -12.31 -0.44
N LEU A 451 -1.72 -11.59 -0.28
CA LEU A 451 -2.83 -11.59 -1.24
C LEU A 451 -2.51 -10.80 -2.52
N PHE A 452 -1.57 -9.85 -2.45
CA PHE A 452 -1.18 -9.01 -3.59
C PHE A 452 -0.16 -9.67 -4.54
N HIS A 453 0.31 -10.89 -4.26
CA HIS A 453 1.40 -11.53 -5.01
C HIS A 453 0.96 -12.67 -5.95
N ASN A 454 -0.35 -12.94 -6.08
CA ASN A 454 -0.87 -13.95 -7.00
C ASN A 454 -1.71 -13.26 -8.09
N GLU A 455 -1.18 -13.21 -9.32
CA GLU A 455 -1.85 -12.63 -10.50
C GLU A 455 -3.00 -13.53 -10.98
N LEU A 456 -4.16 -12.93 -11.25
CA LEU A 456 -5.30 -13.55 -11.92
C LEU A 456 -5.29 -13.14 -13.40
N LYS A 457 -5.18 -14.10 -14.32
CA LYS A 457 -5.48 -13.91 -15.75
C LYS A 457 -6.91 -14.41 -16.04
N SER A 458 -7.63 -13.74 -16.93
CA SER A 458 -8.98 -14.18 -17.34
C SER A 458 -8.93 -15.27 -18.43
N LEU A 459 -10.02 -16.04 -18.59
CA LEU A 459 -10.12 -17.09 -19.60
C LEU A 459 -10.07 -16.53 -21.04
N ASP A 460 -10.56 -15.30 -21.23
CA ASP A 460 -10.64 -14.64 -22.53
C ASP A 460 -9.29 -14.06 -22.98
N GLU A 461 -8.44 -13.60 -22.04
CA GLU A 461 -7.04 -13.24 -22.32
C GLU A 461 -6.22 -14.45 -22.78
N ILE A 462 -6.49 -15.63 -22.21
CA ILE A 462 -5.85 -16.89 -22.64
C ILE A 462 -6.33 -17.25 -24.06
N ASN A 463 -7.61 -17.06 -24.36
CA ASN A 463 -8.18 -17.34 -25.67
C ASN A 463 -7.74 -16.37 -26.77
N SER A 464 -7.50 -15.09 -26.47
CA SER A 464 -6.98 -14.12 -27.45
C SER A 464 -5.49 -14.34 -27.73
N GLU A 465 -4.69 -14.69 -26.72
CA GLU A 465 -3.30 -15.13 -26.90
C GLU A 465 -3.23 -16.38 -27.81
N LEU A 466 -4.19 -17.30 -27.71
CA LEU A 466 -4.26 -18.52 -28.53
C LEU A 466 -4.56 -18.28 -30.03
N GLN A 467 -5.26 -17.20 -30.41
CA GLN A 467 -5.64 -16.96 -31.81
C GLN A 467 -4.48 -16.48 -32.71
N ASN A 468 -3.37 -16.00 -32.12
CA ASN A 468 -2.24 -15.46 -32.87
C ASN A 468 -1.17 -16.51 -33.25
N TYR A 469 -1.31 -17.76 -32.84
CA TYR A 469 -0.33 -18.82 -33.09
C TYR A 469 -0.92 -19.97 -33.90
N SER A 470 -0.19 -20.40 -34.94
CA SER A 470 -0.38 -21.74 -35.52
C SER A 470 -0.09 -22.73 -34.41
N SER A 471 -1.13 -23.40 -33.94
CA SER A 471 -1.03 -24.31 -32.81
C SER A 471 -1.87 -25.55 -33.10
N THR A 472 -1.43 -26.68 -32.55
CA THR A 472 -2.08 -27.97 -32.77
C THR A 472 -2.63 -28.48 -31.44
N ARG A 473 -3.95 -28.65 -31.34
CA ARG A 473 -4.57 -29.37 -30.21
C ARG A 473 -4.26 -30.85 -30.34
N ILE A 474 -3.61 -31.43 -29.34
CA ILE A 474 -3.46 -32.89 -29.27
C ILE A 474 -4.30 -33.43 -28.12
N ASN A 475 -5.26 -34.29 -28.46
CA ASN A 475 -5.92 -35.15 -27.48
C ASN A 475 -4.92 -36.23 -27.04
N HIS A 476 -4.14 -35.94 -26.01
CA HIS A 476 -3.14 -36.88 -25.49
C HIS A 476 -3.81 -38.05 -24.75
N THR A 477 -3.08 -39.15 -24.59
CA THR A 477 -3.51 -40.35 -23.86
C THR A 477 -3.47 -40.22 -22.34
N ASN A 478 -3.05 -39.06 -21.79
CA ASN A 478 -3.06 -38.86 -20.34
C ASN A 478 -4.51 -38.73 -19.90
N GLU A 479 -4.92 -39.52 -18.91
CA GLU A 479 -6.34 -39.70 -18.54
C GLU A 479 -6.96 -38.42 -17.94
N THR A 480 -6.13 -37.46 -17.49
CA THR A 480 -6.59 -36.32 -16.69
C THR A 480 -6.49 -34.96 -17.39
N GLU A 481 -5.70 -34.82 -18.45
CA GLU A 481 -5.41 -33.52 -19.08
C GLU A 481 -5.41 -33.58 -20.61
N ASP A 482 -5.83 -32.47 -21.23
CA ASP A 482 -5.55 -32.14 -22.63
C ASP A 482 -4.52 -31.00 -22.66
N TYR A 483 -3.78 -30.83 -23.75
CA TYR A 483 -2.92 -29.66 -23.88
C TYR A 483 -2.84 -29.15 -25.32
N TRP A 484 -2.58 -27.85 -25.42
CA TRP A 484 -2.18 -27.16 -26.63
C TRP A 484 -0.70 -26.80 -26.51
N TYR A 485 -0.01 -26.78 -27.64
CA TYR A 485 1.36 -26.25 -27.69
C TYR A 485 1.56 -25.45 -28.98
N ALA A 486 2.46 -24.48 -28.91
CA ALA A 486 2.91 -23.73 -30.07
C ALA A 486 3.77 -24.62 -30.98
N ASP A 487 3.59 -24.51 -32.30
CA ASP A 487 4.43 -25.24 -33.27
C ASP A 487 5.92 -24.82 -33.20
N GLU A 488 6.19 -23.61 -32.70
CA GLU A 488 7.54 -23.08 -32.47
C GLU A 488 8.21 -23.72 -31.26
N LYS A 489 9.48 -24.11 -31.42
CA LYS A 489 10.31 -24.68 -30.35
C LYS A 489 11.35 -23.68 -29.87
N CYS A 490 11.51 -23.61 -28.56
CA CYS A 490 12.49 -22.79 -27.87
C CYS A 490 13.52 -23.68 -27.16
N SER A 491 14.79 -23.35 -27.32
CA SER A 491 15.89 -24.03 -26.64
C SER A 491 16.17 -23.37 -25.28
N LEU A 492 16.16 -24.17 -24.21
CA LEU A 492 16.68 -23.73 -22.91
C LEU A 492 18.21 -23.64 -22.95
N HIS A 493 18.79 -22.99 -21.93
CA HIS A 493 20.25 -22.93 -21.80
C HIS A 493 20.92 -24.32 -21.66
N SER A 494 20.17 -25.32 -21.18
CA SER A 494 20.61 -26.72 -21.13
C SER A 494 20.70 -27.41 -22.50
N GLY A 495 20.26 -26.75 -23.58
CA GLY A 495 20.14 -27.34 -24.92
C GLY A 495 18.88 -28.19 -25.11
N ALA A 496 18.03 -28.32 -24.09
CA ALA A 496 16.75 -28.98 -24.22
C ALA A 496 15.76 -28.10 -24.99
N GLU A 497 15.09 -28.66 -25.99
CA GLU A 497 14.06 -27.99 -26.77
C GLU A 497 12.66 -28.32 -26.25
N TYR A 498 11.87 -27.29 -25.99
CA TYR A 498 10.46 -27.39 -25.64
C TYR A 498 9.64 -26.56 -26.63
N PRO A 499 8.34 -26.84 -26.80
CA PRO A 499 7.45 -25.83 -27.37
C PRO A 499 7.65 -24.51 -26.61
N CYS A 500 7.72 -23.39 -27.32
CA CYS A 500 7.89 -22.07 -26.70
C CYS A 500 6.77 -21.78 -25.70
N GLU A 501 5.59 -22.33 -25.97
CA GLU A 501 4.42 -22.25 -25.10
C GLU A 501 3.59 -23.53 -25.13
N GLU A 502 3.09 -23.93 -23.96
CA GLU A 502 2.13 -25.00 -23.77
C GLU A 502 1.02 -24.53 -22.81
N ILE A 503 -0.23 -24.89 -23.10
CA ILE A 503 -1.38 -24.66 -22.24
C ILE A 503 -2.03 -26.00 -21.93
N TYR A 504 -2.17 -26.32 -20.66
CA TYR A 504 -2.77 -27.57 -20.19
C TYR A 504 -4.19 -27.29 -19.71
N PHE A 505 -5.11 -28.18 -20.04
CA PHE A 505 -6.54 -28.08 -19.79
C PHE A 505 -7.05 -29.30 -19.04
N ILE A 506 -8.17 -29.15 -18.33
CA ILE A 506 -8.94 -30.30 -17.81
C ILE A 506 -9.35 -31.18 -19.00
N LYS A 507 -9.26 -32.51 -18.84
CA LYS A 507 -9.65 -33.46 -19.88
C LYS A 507 -11.03 -33.16 -20.46
N ASN A 508 -11.13 -33.15 -21.79
CA ASN A 508 -12.36 -32.88 -22.55
C ASN A 508 -13.01 -31.54 -22.19
N SER A 509 -12.20 -30.55 -21.83
CA SER A 509 -12.64 -29.21 -21.44
C SER A 509 -11.79 -28.13 -22.10
N GLU A 510 -12.24 -26.89 -22.02
CA GLU A 510 -11.50 -25.68 -22.44
C GLU A 510 -10.98 -24.91 -21.22
N ILE A 511 -11.01 -25.54 -20.06
CA ILE A 511 -10.63 -24.94 -18.78
C ILE A 511 -9.13 -25.12 -18.55
N PRO A 512 -8.34 -24.04 -18.52
CA PRO A 512 -6.90 -24.13 -18.34
C PRO A 512 -6.56 -24.45 -16.89
N LEU A 513 -5.62 -25.38 -16.72
CA LEU A 513 -5.03 -25.76 -15.43
C LEU A 513 -3.70 -25.05 -15.20
N ARG A 514 -2.88 -24.93 -16.25
CA ARG A 514 -1.58 -24.27 -16.20
C ARG A 514 -1.08 -23.90 -17.58
N THR A 515 -0.26 -22.87 -17.67
CA THR A 515 0.59 -22.59 -18.84
C THR A 515 2.03 -22.87 -18.51
N THR A 516 2.77 -23.24 -19.54
CA THR A 516 4.21 -23.41 -19.49
C THR A 516 4.81 -22.59 -20.62
N ARG A 517 5.65 -21.59 -20.32
CA ARG A 517 6.31 -20.74 -21.33
C ARG A 517 7.81 -20.77 -21.14
N VAL A 518 8.55 -20.79 -22.25
CA VAL A 518 9.98 -20.50 -22.22
C VAL A 518 10.16 -18.98 -22.20
N VAL A 519 10.77 -18.47 -21.15
CA VAL A 519 11.00 -17.02 -20.97
C VAL A 519 12.47 -16.72 -20.72
N HIS A 520 12.90 -15.56 -21.19
CA HIS A 520 14.21 -15.01 -20.87
C HIS A 520 14.14 -14.26 -19.54
N ARG A 521 14.96 -14.67 -18.56
CA ARG A 521 15.14 -13.96 -17.29
C ARG A 521 16.61 -13.62 -17.11
N GLY A 522 17.01 -12.45 -17.61
CA GLY A 522 18.42 -12.07 -17.70
C GLY A 522 19.15 -12.94 -18.72
N LEU A 523 20.24 -13.59 -18.31
CA LEU A 523 21.02 -14.49 -19.19
C LEU A 523 20.44 -15.91 -19.25
N ASP A 524 19.50 -16.25 -18.38
CA ASP A 524 18.92 -17.59 -18.31
C ASP A 524 17.68 -17.70 -19.20
N ILE A 525 17.62 -18.77 -19.99
CA ILE A 525 16.43 -19.19 -20.73
C ILE A 525 15.81 -20.33 -19.95
N LEU A 526 14.69 -20.07 -19.29
CA LEU A 526 14.05 -20.98 -18.36
C LEU A 526 12.59 -21.22 -18.77
N GLN A 527 12.10 -22.42 -18.49
CA GLN A 527 10.70 -22.74 -18.62
C GLN A 527 9.97 -22.33 -17.32
N VAL A 528 8.97 -21.47 -17.43
CA VAL A 528 8.15 -21.00 -16.30
C VAL A 528 6.76 -21.61 -16.42
N VAL A 529 6.31 -22.23 -15.32
CA VAL A 529 4.97 -22.82 -15.19
C VAL A 529 4.10 -21.90 -14.35
N THR A 530 2.96 -21.49 -14.90
CA THR A 530 1.94 -20.69 -14.22
C THR A 530 0.73 -21.58 -13.99
N ASN A 531 0.42 -21.91 -12.74
CA ASN A 531 -0.76 -22.70 -12.40
C ASN A 531 -1.96 -21.79 -12.16
N TYR A 532 -3.10 -22.12 -12.75
CA TYR A 532 -4.34 -21.37 -12.57
C TYR A 532 -5.17 -21.96 -11.43
N GLY A 533 -5.55 -21.11 -10.48
CA GLY A 533 -6.58 -21.45 -9.51
C GLY A 533 -7.94 -21.27 -10.17
N ASN A 534 -8.58 -22.37 -10.57
CA ASN A 534 -9.93 -22.27 -11.12
C ASN A 534 -10.94 -21.99 -9.99
N VAL A 535 -11.57 -20.82 -10.05
CA VAL A 535 -12.54 -20.36 -9.04
C VAL A 535 -13.97 -20.78 -9.39
N SER A 536 -14.31 -20.98 -10.68
CA SER A 536 -15.61 -21.47 -11.12
C SER A 536 -15.60 -22.04 -12.54
N ILE A 537 -16.40 -23.09 -12.76
CA ILE A 537 -16.61 -23.75 -14.05
C ILE A 537 -18.08 -23.57 -14.44
N GLY A 538 -18.37 -22.70 -15.41
CA GLY A 538 -19.73 -22.41 -15.89
C GLY A 538 -20.12 -20.94 -15.76
N LYS A 539 -21.42 -20.65 -15.65
CA LYS A 539 -21.89 -19.27 -15.38
C LYS A 539 -21.36 -18.86 -14.00
N PRO A 540 -20.58 -17.77 -13.88
CA PRO A 540 -20.05 -17.36 -12.60
C PRO A 540 -21.21 -17.10 -11.64
N ASP A 541 -21.12 -17.69 -10.45
CA ASP A 541 -22.10 -17.51 -9.38
C ASP A 541 -22.15 -16.02 -9.00
N GLU A 542 -23.33 -15.46 -8.74
CA GLU A 542 -23.48 -14.10 -8.22
C GLU A 542 -22.67 -13.91 -6.92
N GLU A 543 -22.46 -15.00 -6.16
CA GLU A 543 -21.60 -15.01 -4.98
C GLU A 543 -20.13 -14.64 -5.28
N LEU A 544 -19.63 -14.87 -6.50
CA LEU A 544 -18.28 -14.46 -6.90
C LEU A 544 -18.20 -12.93 -7.03
N PHE A 545 -19.18 -12.32 -7.67
CA PHE A 545 -19.26 -10.87 -7.86
C PHE A 545 -19.52 -10.14 -6.53
N ASP A 546 -20.21 -10.77 -5.59
CA ASP A 546 -20.40 -10.26 -4.22
C ASP A 546 -19.08 -10.13 -3.43
N THR A 547 -18.03 -10.86 -3.82
CA THR A 547 -16.70 -10.73 -3.19
C THR A 547 -15.86 -9.60 -3.78
N ILE A 548 -16.29 -9.03 -4.92
CA ILE A 548 -15.59 -7.91 -5.56
C ILE A 548 -15.97 -6.61 -4.83
N PRO A 549 -14.98 -5.82 -4.39
CA PRO A 549 -15.14 -4.43 -3.95
C PRO A 549 -16.22 -3.62 -4.68
N LYS A 550 -17.35 -3.30 -4.04
CA LYS A 550 -18.41 -2.44 -4.64
C LYS A 550 -18.00 -0.98 -4.81
N ASP A 551 -16.86 -0.57 -4.25
CA ASP A 551 -16.26 0.77 -4.40
C ASP A 551 -15.21 0.85 -5.53
N TRP A 552 -15.19 -0.15 -6.41
CA TRP A 552 -14.32 -0.23 -7.58
C TRP A 552 -14.41 0.98 -8.52
N VAL A 553 -15.59 1.63 -8.60
CA VAL A 553 -15.82 2.88 -9.34
C VAL A 553 -14.85 4.00 -8.93
N TYR A 554 -14.37 4.00 -7.68
CA TYR A 554 -13.42 5.02 -7.18
C TYR A 554 -11.95 4.59 -7.26
N SER A 555 -11.68 3.32 -7.56
CA SER A 555 -10.34 2.73 -7.47
C SER A 555 -9.78 2.20 -8.81
N CYS A 556 -10.61 1.99 -9.83
CA CYS A 556 -10.16 1.70 -11.19
C CYS A 556 -9.87 3.02 -11.95
N GLN A 557 -8.59 3.33 -12.17
CA GLN A 557 -8.20 4.31 -13.18
C GLN A 557 -8.21 3.61 -14.56
N ASP A 558 -8.65 4.30 -15.62
CA ASP A 558 -8.73 3.78 -17.01
C ASP A 558 -7.52 2.93 -17.45
N VAL A 559 -6.32 3.30 -17.00
CA VAL A 559 -5.05 2.61 -17.32
C VAL A 559 -4.98 1.16 -16.83
N THR A 560 -5.86 0.77 -15.89
CA THR A 560 -5.89 -0.57 -15.28
C THR A 560 -6.89 -1.50 -15.98
N LEU A 561 -7.81 -0.93 -16.76
CA LEU A 561 -8.83 -1.67 -17.49
C LEU A 561 -8.39 -2.05 -18.92
N SER A 562 -7.22 -1.55 -19.37
CA SER A 562 -6.62 -1.75 -20.69
C SER A 562 -7.67 -2.00 -21.76
N LEU A 563 -8.35 -0.92 -22.14
CA LEU A 563 -9.35 -0.99 -23.18
C LEU A 563 -8.67 -1.02 -24.54
N GLU A 564 -9.03 -2.05 -25.30
CA GLU A 564 -8.60 -2.23 -26.67
C GLU A 564 -9.78 -1.95 -27.63
N HIS A 565 -9.44 -1.53 -28.85
CA HIS A 565 -10.42 -1.11 -29.83
C HIS A 565 -9.97 -1.43 -31.26
N ASP A 566 -10.89 -1.87 -32.10
CA ASP A 566 -10.66 -2.14 -33.53
C ASP A 566 -11.74 -1.48 -34.41
N PRO A 567 -11.36 -0.61 -35.35
CA PRO A 567 -10.00 -0.14 -35.63
C PRO A 567 -9.52 0.92 -34.62
N GLU A 568 -8.20 0.94 -34.34
CA GLU A 568 -7.59 1.91 -33.42
C GLU A 568 -7.81 3.39 -33.81
N MET A 569 -8.02 3.62 -35.09
CA MET A 569 -8.36 4.92 -35.64
C MET A 569 -9.41 4.73 -36.72
N SER A 570 -10.49 5.50 -36.63
CA SER A 570 -11.55 5.51 -37.63
C SER A 570 -11.62 6.87 -38.30
N LYS A 571 -11.63 6.89 -39.63
CA LYS A 571 -11.95 8.09 -40.41
C LYS A 571 -13.43 8.03 -40.79
N VAL A 572 -14.22 8.99 -40.33
CA VAL A 572 -15.66 9.04 -40.59
C VAL A 572 -15.95 10.27 -41.44
N ASP A 573 -16.28 10.06 -42.71
CA ASP A 573 -16.69 11.13 -43.62
C ASP A 573 -18.07 11.69 -43.23
N VAL A 574 -18.37 12.93 -43.61
CA VAL A 574 -19.69 13.55 -43.37
C VAL A 574 -20.80 12.67 -43.96
N ASN A 575 -21.85 12.41 -43.17
CA ASN A 575 -22.98 11.52 -43.47
C ASN A 575 -22.66 10.01 -43.50
N GLN A 576 -21.49 9.58 -43.06
CA GLN A 576 -21.17 8.17 -42.85
C GLN A 576 -21.17 7.82 -41.36
N SER A 577 -21.18 6.51 -41.09
CA SER A 577 -20.99 5.96 -39.75
C SER A 577 -19.90 4.89 -39.80
N ALA A 578 -19.14 4.76 -38.72
CA ALA A 578 -18.17 3.70 -38.54
C ALA A 578 -18.57 2.87 -37.32
N SER A 579 -18.35 1.56 -37.40
CA SER A 579 -18.47 0.66 -36.26
C SER A 579 -17.08 0.48 -35.67
N VAL A 580 -16.97 0.68 -34.35
CA VAL A 580 -15.75 0.40 -33.60
C VAL A 580 -16.08 -0.66 -32.56
N GLN A 581 -15.30 -1.72 -32.54
CA GLN A 581 -15.39 -2.75 -31.50
C GLN A 581 -14.56 -2.32 -30.30
N LEU A 582 -15.07 -2.57 -29.09
CA LEU A 582 -14.45 -2.21 -27.82
C LEU A 582 -14.41 -3.45 -26.93
N TRP A 583 -13.27 -3.72 -26.29
CA TRP A 583 -13.16 -4.76 -25.28
C TRP A 583 -12.23 -4.34 -24.13
N LEU A 584 -12.43 -4.96 -22.97
CA LEU A 584 -11.70 -4.70 -21.74
C LEU A 584 -10.84 -5.94 -21.44
N THR A 585 -9.56 -5.76 -21.08
CA THR A 585 -8.68 -6.90 -20.80
C THR A 585 -8.75 -7.38 -19.35
N SER A 586 -9.19 -6.53 -18.42
CA SER A 586 -9.27 -6.82 -16.96
C SER A 586 -10.71 -7.26 -16.55
N PRO A 587 -10.94 -7.82 -15.34
CA PRO A 587 -11.89 -8.92 -15.01
C PRO A 587 -13.37 -8.70 -15.40
N PRO A 588 -14.22 -9.76 -15.44
CA PRO A 588 -15.52 -9.74 -16.12
C PRO A 588 -16.41 -8.55 -15.76
N HIS A 589 -16.72 -7.76 -16.78
CA HIS A 589 -17.65 -6.63 -16.72
C HIS A 589 -18.95 -7.01 -17.42
N CYS A 590 -20.08 -6.60 -16.85
CA CYS A 590 -21.38 -6.73 -17.50
C CYS A 590 -21.79 -5.35 -18.03
N ILE A 591 -21.74 -5.15 -19.34
CA ILE A 591 -22.25 -3.92 -19.98
C ILE A 591 -23.66 -4.22 -20.47
N TYR A 592 -24.66 -3.55 -19.92
CA TYR A 592 -26.04 -3.69 -20.37
C TYR A 592 -26.22 -2.87 -21.67
N GLY A 593 -26.99 -3.38 -22.63
CA GLY A 593 -27.17 -2.75 -23.94
C GLY A 593 -27.80 -1.34 -23.93
N ASN A 594 -28.14 -0.81 -22.75
CA ASN A 594 -28.72 0.50 -22.54
C ASN A 594 -27.72 1.49 -21.90
N ASP A 595 -26.49 1.06 -21.66
CA ASP A 595 -25.47 1.84 -20.97
C ASP A 595 -24.94 2.96 -21.86
N THR A 596 -24.78 4.15 -21.26
CA THR A 596 -24.25 5.32 -21.96
C THR A 596 -22.76 5.40 -21.72
N VAL A 597 -21.99 5.32 -22.80
CA VAL A 597 -20.54 5.47 -22.81
C VAL A 597 -20.20 6.84 -23.40
N ILE A 598 -19.44 7.65 -22.66
CA ILE A 598 -19.03 8.99 -23.11
C ILE A 598 -17.59 8.91 -23.61
N PHE A 599 -17.42 9.30 -24.88
CA PHE A 599 -16.12 9.37 -25.55
C PHE A 599 -15.63 10.81 -25.57
N GLU A 600 -14.44 11.05 -25.01
CA GLU A 600 -13.74 12.31 -25.22
C GLU A 600 -12.79 12.13 -26.40
N SER A 601 -13.15 12.68 -27.56
CA SER A 601 -12.31 12.66 -28.76
C SER A 601 -11.66 14.01 -28.97
N GLN A 602 -10.36 14.01 -29.29
CA GLN A 602 -9.74 15.18 -29.90
C GLN A 602 -10.02 15.12 -31.40
N THR A 603 -10.83 16.04 -31.91
CA THR A 603 -10.78 16.36 -33.33
C THR A 603 -9.37 16.87 -33.60
N SER A 604 -8.55 16.05 -34.25
CA SER A 604 -7.18 16.44 -34.55
C SER A 604 -7.24 17.73 -35.36
N LYS A 605 -6.81 18.86 -34.77
CA LYS A 605 -6.83 20.18 -35.42
C LYS A 605 -6.00 20.24 -36.71
N ASN A 606 -5.21 19.20 -36.98
CA ASN A 606 -4.38 19.03 -38.16
C ASN A 606 -4.83 17.86 -39.06
N SER A 607 -6.10 17.42 -38.95
CA SER A 607 -6.62 16.43 -39.89
C SER A 607 -6.65 17.06 -41.29
N PRO A 608 -5.96 16.50 -42.29
CA PRO A 608 -5.91 17.06 -43.66
C PRO A 608 -7.24 16.91 -44.42
N CYS A 609 -8.30 16.53 -43.73
CA CYS A 609 -9.57 16.16 -44.29
C CYS A 609 -10.59 17.26 -43.98
N MET A 610 -11.06 17.95 -45.01
CA MET A 610 -12.05 19.04 -44.85
C MET A 610 -13.46 18.52 -44.54
N ASP A 611 -13.79 17.28 -44.95
CA ASP A 611 -15.13 16.69 -44.83
C ASP A 611 -15.14 15.37 -44.04
N CYS A 612 -14.27 15.23 -43.03
CA CYS A 612 -14.33 14.05 -42.15
C CYS A 612 -13.78 14.32 -40.76
N VAL A 613 -14.15 13.43 -39.83
CA VAL A 613 -13.62 13.38 -38.48
C VAL A 613 -12.70 12.15 -38.37
N SER A 614 -11.45 12.38 -37.99
CA SER A 614 -10.58 11.29 -37.54
C SER A 614 -10.82 11.07 -36.05
N TRP A 615 -11.29 9.88 -35.72
CA TRP A 615 -11.58 9.44 -34.37
C TRP A 615 -10.41 8.60 -33.86
N LYS A 616 -9.90 8.97 -32.69
CA LYS A 616 -8.97 8.19 -31.87
C LYS A 616 -9.42 8.33 -30.42
N SER A 617 -9.69 7.22 -29.76
CA SER A 617 -10.08 7.23 -28.35
C SER A 617 -8.88 7.64 -27.49
N GLU A 618 -9.04 8.66 -26.64
CA GLU A 618 -8.06 8.97 -25.58
C GLU A 618 -8.57 8.57 -24.20
N ARG A 619 -9.89 8.71 -23.96
CA ARG A 619 -10.54 8.42 -22.68
C ARG A 619 -11.97 7.95 -22.88
N LEU A 620 -12.37 7.03 -22.02
CA LEU A 620 -13.67 6.40 -22.01
C LEU A 620 -14.26 6.53 -20.62
N TYR A 621 -15.36 7.27 -20.52
CA TYR A 621 -16.07 7.41 -19.25
C TYR A 621 -17.30 6.52 -19.28
N PHE A 622 -17.30 5.52 -18.41
CA PHE A 622 -18.53 4.83 -18.02
C PHE A 622 -19.16 5.63 -16.89
N ASN A 623 -20.47 5.84 -16.95
CA ASN A 623 -21.16 6.42 -15.80
C ASN A 623 -21.21 5.39 -14.65
N SER A 624 -21.45 5.84 -13.42
CA SER A 624 -21.50 4.95 -12.26
C SER A 624 -22.63 3.92 -12.30
N VAL A 625 -23.65 4.12 -13.14
CA VAL A 625 -24.80 3.22 -13.33
C VAL A 625 -24.42 2.01 -14.21
N ASN A 626 -23.40 2.15 -15.07
CA ASN A 626 -22.92 1.07 -15.95
C ASN A 626 -22.19 -0.06 -15.18
N PHE A 627 -22.09 0.06 -13.86
CA PHE A 627 -21.20 -0.73 -13.00
C PHE A 627 -21.88 -1.19 -11.69
N GLU A 628 -23.20 -1.00 -11.58
CA GLU A 628 -24.03 -1.54 -10.48
C GLU A 628 -24.40 -3.02 -10.65
#